data_AF-A0A3N2LYV6-F1
#
_entry.id   AF-A0A3N2LYV6-F1
#
_cell.length_a   1.000
_cell.length_b   1.000
_cell.length_c   1.000
_cell.angle_alpha   90.00
_cell.angle_beta   90.00
_cell.angle_gamma   90.00
#
_symmetry.space_group_name_H-M   'P 1'
#
loop_
_entity.id
_entity.type
_entity.pdbx_description
1 polymer ?
#
loop_
_entity_poly.entity_id
_entity_poly.type
_entity_poly.pdbx_seq_one_letter_code
_entity_poly.pdbx_strand_id
1 'polypeptide(L)'
;MKIKSFLAIAACGLLFAACQTNDGQSVATDHSNAEKADSMLYYFAQMNGAQYDRDAQRDTTLASDEAKKAYIMGVQTGLNAAKEDNDAYNRGLNLGMQMAMTFQQFKKDYGVELNKKVFVKALSEALSNDSIINSSDMQREFYRIMSEFNAQKEERDIKAANENLLKASETLKMKKIADNLYGGVITPTEGEQIKDGDNVDASINVENIEGKAINAPLPSKLKIGSRSLPEPINTALKTMKSGETGKFATSAMSIFGPRAAQMGLQPSDVVILTIKATVTPPEEKK
;
A
#
# COMPACT_ATOMS: atom_id res chain seq x y z
N MET A 1 -44.19 -32.86 -28.78
CA MET A 1 -43.60 -32.77 -27.42
C MET A 1 -42.19 -33.32 -27.52
N LYS A 2 -41.07 -32.64 -27.28
CA LYS A 2 -40.72 -31.28 -26.84
C LYS A 2 -39.32 -30.98 -27.42
N ILE A 3 -39.08 -29.71 -27.72
CA ILE A 3 -37.85 -29.12 -28.26
C ILE A 3 -36.66 -29.38 -27.31
N LYS A 4 -35.51 -29.76 -27.89
CA LYS A 4 -34.24 -29.96 -27.17
C LYS A 4 -33.48 -28.64 -27.04
N SER A 5 -33.07 -28.38 -25.79
CA SER A 5 -31.85 -27.67 -25.37
C SER A 5 -31.71 -26.18 -25.69
N PHE A 6 -32.24 -25.37 -24.78
CA PHE A 6 -31.67 -24.09 -24.35
C PHE A 6 -31.35 -24.20 -22.85
N LEU A 7 -30.41 -23.38 -22.37
CA LEU A 7 -29.80 -23.27 -21.02
C LEU A 7 -28.51 -24.10 -20.82
N ALA A 8 -27.42 -23.59 -20.24
CA ALA A 8 -27.24 -22.37 -19.45
C ALA A 8 -25.79 -21.86 -19.57
N ILE A 9 -25.61 -20.63 -20.08
CA ILE A 9 -24.49 -19.78 -19.69
C ILE A 9 -25.02 -18.97 -18.52
N ALA A 10 -24.67 -19.35 -17.30
CA ALA A 10 -24.88 -18.51 -16.13
C ALA A 10 -23.84 -18.81 -15.05
N ALA A 11 -23.26 -17.72 -14.56
CA ALA A 11 -22.61 -17.54 -13.26
C ALA A 11 -21.10 -17.80 -13.17
N CYS A 12 -20.30 -16.82 -13.62
CA CYS A 12 -19.02 -16.45 -12.98
C CYS A 12 -18.82 -14.92 -12.92
N GLY A 13 -19.90 -14.14 -12.86
CA GLY A 13 -19.82 -12.68 -12.92
C GLY A 13 -20.86 -11.99 -12.07
N LEU A 14 -20.83 -12.16 -10.75
CA LEU A 14 -21.49 -11.24 -9.81
C LEU A 14 -20.70 -11.20 -8.49
N LEU A 15 -19.51 -10.65 -8.57
CA LEU A 15 -18.90 -9.95 -7.45
C LEU A 15 -18.56 -8.57 -7.97
N PHE A 16 -19.49 -7.61 -7.83
CA PHE A 16 -19.22 -6.23 -7.41
C PHE A 16 -20.52 -5.43 -7.31
N ALA A 17 -20.79 -5.01 -6.08
CA ALA A 17 -21.43 -3.76 -5.69
C ALA A 17 -22.81 -3.41 -6.27
N ALA A 18 -23.82 -3.67 -5.43
CA ALA A 18 -24.91 -2.73 -5.24
C ALA A 18 -24.36 -1.32 -4.96
N CYS A 19 -24.69 -0.34 -5.80
CA CYS A 19 -24.98 1.06 -5.45
C CYS A 19 -25.47 1.81 -6.69
N GLN A 20 -26.75 2.22 -6.67
CA GLN A 20 -27.38 3.33 -7.40
C GLN A 20 -27.55 3.16 -8.92
N THR A 21 -28.64 3.54 -9.60
CA THR A 21 -30.00 4.03 -9.28
C THR A 21 -30.79 3.84 -10.58
N ASN A 22 -32.09 3.58 -10.48
CA ASN A 22 -33.02 3.49 -11.60
C ASN A 22 -33.06 4.80 -12.41
N ASP A 23 -32.89 4.71 -13.73
CA ASP A 23 -33.85 5.15 -14.76
C ASP A 23 -33.19 5.14 -16.15
N GLY A 24 -33.87 4.56 -17.14
CA GLY A 24 -33.52 4.78 -18.56
C GLY A 24 -33.63 3.58 -19.48
N GLN A 25 -34.85 3.32 -19.94
CA GLN A 25 -35.21 2.79 -21.27
C GLN A 25 -34.44 1.57 -21.82
N SER A 26 -35.14 0.42 -21.84
CA SER A 26 -34.77 -0.72 -22.67
C SER A 26 -34.96 -0.38 -24.16
N VAL A 27 -33.87 -0.10 -24.86
CA VAL A 27 -33.85 -0.23 -26.33
C VAL A 27 -33.56 -1.70 -26.62
N ALA A 28 -34.61 -2.48 -26.79
CA ALA A 28 -34.50 -3.82 -27.34
C ALA A 28 -34.21 -3.71 -28.84
N THR A 29 -32.92 -3.68 -29.21
CA THR A 29 -32.50 -4.08 -30.56
C THR A 29 -32.18 -5.57 -30.55
N ASP A 30 -32.76 -6.24 -31.54
CA ASP A 30 -32.73 -7.68 -31.78
C ASP A 30 -31.34 -8.10 -32.30
N HIS A 31 -30.35 -7.98 -31.44
CA HIS A 31 -29.00 -8.53 -31.66
C HIS A 31 -28.99 -9.98 -31.22
N SER A 32 -28.35 -10.85 -32.00
CA SER A 32 -28.11 -12.22 -31.59
C SER A 32 -27.39 -12.23 -30.22
N ASN A 33 -27.60 -13.27 -29.41
CA ASN A 33 -26.94 -13.34 -28.09
C ASN A 33 -25.40 -13.25 -28.20
N ALA A 34 -24.83 -13.68 -29.33
CA ALA A 34 -23.42 -13.53 -29.64
C ALA A 34 -23.02 -12.05 -29.83
N GLU A 35 -23.75 -11.28 -30.64
CA GLU A 35 -23.49 -9.85 -30.84
C GLU A 35 -23.64 -9.03 -29.55
N LYS A 36 -24.61 -9.39 -28.69
CA LYS A 36 -24.76 -8.77 -27.36
C LYS A 36 -23.60 -9.12 -26.43
N ALA A 37 -23.15 -10.38 -26.45
CA ALA A 37 -21.99 -10.82 -25.67
C ALA A 37 -20.70 -10.15 -26.15
N ASP A 38 -20.48 -10.03 -27.47
CA ASP A 38 -19.33 -9.35 -28.05
C ASP A 38 -19.31 -7.86 -27.71
N SER A 39 -20.48 -7.20 -27.78
CA SER A 39 -20.63 -5.80 -27.38
C SER A 39 -20.36 -5.61 -25.88
N MET A 40 -20.86 -6.51 -25.03
CA MET A 40 -20.56 -6.51 -23.60
C MET A 40 -19.06 -6.68 -23.33
N LEU A 41 -18.40 -7.64 -24.00
CA LEU A 41 -16.96 -7.87 -23.88
C LEU A 41 -16.15 -6.66 -24.38
N TYR A 42 -16.59 -6.02 -25.46
CA TYR A 42 -15.97 -4.79 -25.97
C TYR A 42 -16.00 -3.68 -24.90
N TYR A 43 -17.17 -3.36 -24.34
CA TYR A 43 -17.27 -2.33 -23.31
C TYR A 43 -16.53 -2.71 -22.03
N PHE A 44 -16.56 -3.98 -21.64
CA PHE A 44 -15.78 -4.47 -20.49
C PHE A 44 -14.27 -4.30 -20.71
N ALA A 45 -13.76 -4.59 -21.91
CA ALA A 45 -12.36 -4.34 -22.27
C ALA A 45 -12.01 -2.85 -22.24
N GLN A 46 -12.89 -1.98 -22.77
CA GLN A 46 -12.71 -0.52 -22.69
C GLN A 46 -12.66 -0.01 -21.24
N MET A 47 -13.52 -0.53 -20.35
CA MET A 47 -13.50 -0.19 -18.94
C MET A 47 -12.18 -0.58 -18.25
N ASN A 48 -11.64 -1.76 -18.57
CA ASN A 48 -10.35 -2.21 -18.05
C ASN A 48 -9.18 -1.38 -18.62
N GLY A 49 -9.23 -1.01 -19.90
CA GLY A 49 -8.27 -0.07 -20.50
C GLY A 49 -8.26 1.29 -19.79
N ALA A 50 -9.45 1.85 -19.53
CA ALA A 50 -9.57 3.10 -18.78
C ALA A 50 -9.07 2.98 -17.33
N GLN A 51 -9.20 1.80 -16.70
CA GLN A 51 -8.61 1.55 -15.38
C GLN A 51 -7.09 1.51 -15.45
N TYR A 52 -6.50 0.83 -16.44
CA TYR A 52 -5.05 0.83 -16.65
C TYR A 52 -4.49 2.24 -16.81
N ASP A 53 -5.15 3.09 -17.60
CA ASP A 53 -4.71 4.48 -17.78
C ASP A 53 -4.77 5.29 -16.46
N ARG A 54 -5.79 5.06 -15.61
CA ARG A 54 -5.84 5.66 -14.27
C ARG A 54 -4.69 5.20 -13.38
N ASP A 55 -4.31 3.93 -13.49
CA ASP A 55 -3.19 3.38 -12.73
C ASP A 55 -1.86 3.93 -13.25
N ALA A 56 -1.71 4.08 -14.57
CA ALA A 56 -0.53 4.69 -15.20
C ALA A 56 -0.34 6.19 -14.90
N GLN A 57 -1.43 6.91 -14.60
CA GLN A 57 -1.33 8.29 -14.08
C GLN A 57 -0.75 8.35 -12.66
N ARG A 58 -0.85 7.25 -11.89
CA ARG A 58 -0.33 7.14 -10.53
C ARG A 58 1.05 6.50 -10.48
N ASP A 59 1.33 5.58 -11.41
CA ASP A 59 2.59 4.88 -11.56
C ASP A 59 3.14 5.06 -12.98
N THR A 60 4.15 5.93 -13.10
CA THR A 60 4.76 6.28 -14.39
C THR A 60 5.46 5.09 -15.06
N THR A 61 5.73 4.00 -14.35
CA THR A 61 6.29 2.78 -14.95
C THR A 61 5.30 2.06 -15.88
N LEU A 62 4.01 2.35 -15.75
CA LEU A 62 2.94 1.82 -16.61
C LEU A 62 2.58 2.76 -17.78
N ALA A 63 3.16 3.96 -17.82
CA ALA A 63 2.75 4.98 -18.78
C ALA A 63 3.31 4.76 -20.20
N SER A 64 4.37 3.95 -20.35
CA SER A 64 5.03 3.76 -21.64
C SER A 64 4.21 2.90 -22.59
N ASP A 65 4.41 3.11 -23.90
CA ASP A 65 3.79 2.28 -24.94
C ASP A 65 4.23 0.83 -24.84
N GLU A 66 5.48 0.58 -24.40
CA GLU A 66 5.99 -0.76 -24.12
C GLU A 66 5.22 -1.43 -22.99
N ALA A 67 4.91 -0.70 -21.92
CA ALA A 67 4.14 -1.24 -20.79
C ALA A 67 2.70 -1.56 -21.20
N LYS A 68 2.06 -0.71 -22.00
CA LYS A 68 0.73 -0.96 -22.57
C LYS A 68 0.70 -2.20 -23.46
N LYS A 69 1.70 -2.34 -24.34
CA LYS A 69 1.84 -3.55 -25.18
C LYS A 69 2.06 -4.79 -24.32
N ALA A 70 2.92 -4.71 -23.30
CA ALA A 70 3.16 -5.81 -22.37
C ALA A 70 1.89 -6.22 -21.61
N TYR A 71 1.07 -5.25 -21.19
CA TYR A 71 -0.21 -5.50 -20.55
C TYR A 71 -1.16 -6.28 -21.46
N ILE A 72 -1.34 -5.83 -22.71
CA ILE A 72 -2.18 -6.53 -23.70
C ILE A 72 -1.66 -7.95 -23.97
N MET A 73 -0.35 -8.12 -24.15
CA MET A 73 0.26 -9.43 -24.34
C MET A 73 0.01 -10.35 -23.14
N GLY A 74 0.06 -9.82 -21.92
CA GLY A 74 -0.26 -10.57 -20.69
C GLY A 74 -1.70 -11.06 -20.66
N VAL A 75 -2.66 -10.18 -20.97
CA VAL A 75 -4.08 -10.54 -21.06
C VAL A 75 -4.31 -11.63 -22.11
N GLN A 76 -3.75 -11.45 -23.31
CA GLN A 76 -3.88 -12.43 -24.39
C GLN A 76 -3.25 -13.77 -24.03
N THR A 77 -2.08 -13.78 -23.39
CA THR A 77 -1.41 -15.00 -22.94
C THR A 77 -2.26 -15.74 -21.90
N GLY A 78 -2.86 -15.01 -20.95
CA GLY A 78 -3.75 -15.60 -19.94
C GLY A 78 -5.00 -16.24 -20.55
N LEU A 79 -5.65 -15.55 -21.49
CA LEU A 79 -6.83 -16.07 -22.20
C LEU A 79 -6.49 -17.34 -23.01
N ASN A 80 -5.36 -17.34 -23.71
CA ASN A 80 -4.93 -18.47 -24.53
C ASN A 80 -4.40 -19.66 -23.70
N ALA A 81 -3.94 -19.42 -22.47
CA ALA A 81 -3.43 -20.47 -21.62
C ALA A 81 -4.56 -21.30 -20.97
N ALA A 82 -5.74 -20.70 -20.74
CA ALA A 82 -6.87 -21.40 -20.14
C ALA A 82 -7.39 -22.53 -21.04
N LYS A 83 -7.84 -23.63 -20.42
CA LYS A 83 -8.42 -24.80 -21.10
C LYS A 83 -9.88 -24.97 -20.74
N GLU A 84 -10.77 -24.88 -21.72
CA GLU A 84 -12.23 -24.92 -21.49
C GLU A 84 -12.68 -26.17 -20.70
N ASP A 85 -12.09 -27.34 -21.00
CA ASP A 85 -12.50 -28.62 -20.42
C ASP A 85 -11.56 -29.15 -19.32
N ASN A 86 -10.75 -28.30 -18.69
CA ASN A 86 -9.80 -28.76 -17.66
C ASN A 86 -9.69 -27.81 -16.46
N ASP A 87 -10.65 -27.94 -15.53
CA ASP A 87 -10.72 -27.12 -14.31
C ASP A 87 -9.47 -27.26 -13.43
N ALA A 88 -8.95 -28.47 -13.25
CA ALA A 88 -7.74 -28.71 -12.44
C ALA A 88 -6.52 -27.96 -13.01
N TYR A 89 -6.35 -27.99 -14.34
CA TYR A 89 -5.32 -27.22 -15.02
C TYR A 89 -5.52 -25.72 -14.82
N ASN A 90 -6.73 -25.20 -14.97
CA ASN A 90 -7.02 -23.77 -14.81
C ASN A 90 -6.81 -23.29 -13.36
N ARG A 91 -7.14 -24.12 -12.36
CA ARG A 91 -6.81 -23.83 -10.96
C ARG A 91 -5.31 -23.79 -10.72
N GLY A 92 -4.56 -24.72 -11.31
CA GLY A 92 -3.10 -24.74 -11.27
C GLY A 92 -2.47 -23.52 -11.97
N LEU A 93 -3.00 -23.12 -13.12
CA LEU A 93 -2.61 -21.92 -13.86
C LEU A 93 -2.81 -20.66 -13.02
N ASN A 94 -3.97 -20.54 -12.36
CA ASN A 94 -4.28 -19.43 -11.46
C ASN A 94 -3.32 -19.39 -10.27
N LEU A 95 -3.10 -20.53 -9.59
CA LEU A 95 -2.12 -20.63 -8.50
C LEU A 95 -0.71 -20.22 -8.96
N GLY A 96 -0.29 -20.67 -10.15
CA GLY A 96 1.01 -20.31 -10.72
C GLY A 96 1.18 -18.79 -10.92
N MET A 97 0.14 -18.12 -11.42
CA MET A 97 0.13 -16.65 -11.56
C MET A 97 0.17 -15.93 -10.22
N GLN A 98 -0.62 -16.38 -9.24
CA GLN A 98 -0.56 -15.83 -7.87
C GLN A 98 0.83 -15.96 -7.27
N MET A 99 1.46 -17.13 -7.37
CA MET A 99 2.79 -17.37 -6.83
C MET A 99 3.88 -16.58 -7.57
N ALA A 100 3.74 -16.35 -8.87
CA ALA A 100 4.66 -15.51 -9.63
C ALA A 100 4.65 -14.05 -9.10
N MET A 101 3.46 -13.50 -8.81
CA MET A 101 3.32 -12.18 -8.19
C MET A 101 3.90 -12.17 -6.76
N THR A 102 3.60 -13.20 -5.96
CA THR A 102 4.19 -13.36 -4.61
C THR A 102 5.72 -13.41 -4.65
N PHE A 103 6.32 -14.07 -5.63
CA PHE A 103 7.77 -14.18 -5.76
C PHE A 103 8.41 -12.83 -6.13
N GLN A 104 7.76 -12.07 -7.03
CA GLN A 104 8.21 -10.72 -7.36
C GLN A 104 8.12 -9.80 -6.14
N GLN A 105 7.01 -9.86 -5.40
CA GLN A 105 6.83 -9.08 -4.18
C GLN A 105 7.83 -9.49 -3.10
N PHE A 106 8.09 -10.78 -2.92
CA PHE A 106 9.09 -11.28 -1.96
C PHE A 106 10.50 -10.78 -2.31
N LYS A 107 10.85 -10.78 -3.60
CA LYS A 107 12.12 -10.17 -4.06
C LYS A 107 12.16 -8.68 -3.76
N LYS A 108 11.06 -7.94 -3.98
CA LYS A 108 10.98 -6.51 -3.70
C LYS A 108 11.14 -6.20 -2.20
N ASP A 109 10.43 -6.94 -1.35
CA ASP A 109 10.38 -6.66 0.08
C ASP A 109 11.60 -7.20 0.83
N TYR A 110 12.08 -8.38 0.45
CA TYR A 110 13.14 -9.09 1.17
C TYR A 110 14.47 -9.13 0.41
N GLY A 111 14.52 -8.74 -0.87
CA GLY A 111 15.74 -8.80 -1.69
C GLY A 111 16.13 -10.23 -2.08
N VAL A 112 15.22 -11.20 -1.91
CA VAL A 112 15.50 -12.63 -2.09
C VAL A 112 14.68 -13.19 -3.24
N GLU A 113 15.37 -13.88 -4.16
CA GLU A 113 14.71 -14.58 -5.25
C GLU A 113 14.28 -15.98 -4.81
N LEU A 114 12.96 -16.21 -4.78
CA LEU A 114 12.40 -17.51 -4.47
C LEU A 114 12.61 -18.49 -5.64
N ASN A 115 12.97 -19.74 -5.30
CA ASN A 115 13.26 -20.76 -6.29
C ASN A 115 11.98 -21.47 -6.78
N LYS A 116 11.57 -21.15 -8.01
CA LYS A 116 10.39 -21.74 -8.67
C LYS A 116 10.44 -23.26 -8.75
N LYS A 117 11.62 -23.85 -8.98
CA LYS A 117 11.77 -25.32 -9.08
C LYS A 117 11.54 -26.00 -7.74
N VAL A 118 11.98 -25.39 -6.64
CA VAL A 118 11.74 -25.91 -5.29
C VAL A 118 10.25 -25.90 -4.98
N PHE A 119 9.55 -24.82 -5.30
CA PHE A 119 8.09 -24.73 -5.11
C PHE A 119 7.34 -25.82 -5.90
N VAL A 120 7.60 -25.94 -7.21
CA VAL A 120 6.93 -26.95 -8.05
C VAL A 120 7.25 -28.37 -7.59
N LYS A 121 8.50 -28.65 -7.21
CA LYS A 121 8.90 -29.96 -6.69
C LYS A 121 8.18 -30.28 -5.38
N ALA A 122 8.19 -29.37 -4.41
CA ALA A 122 7.52 -29.56 -3.11
C ALA A 122 6.01 -29.74 -3.27
N LEU A 123 5.37 -28.98 -4.17
CA LEU A 123 3.95 -29.14 -4.49
C LEU A 123 3.65 -30.52 -5.11
N SER A 124 4.50 -30.97 -6.04
CA SER A 124 4.35 -32.28 -6.67
C SER A 124 4.54 -33.43 -5.68
N GLU A 125 5.46 -33.29 -4.72
CA GLU A 125 5.66 -34.26 -3.63
C GLU A 125 4.45 -34.28 -2.68
N ALA A 126 3.91 -33.10 -2.32
CA ALA A 126 2.74 -33.00 -1.45
C ALA A 126 1.47 -33.60 -2.07
N LEU A 127 1.30 -33.49 -3.38
CA LEU A 127 0.14 -34.07 -4.09
C LEU A 127 0.29 -35.58 -4.36
N SER A 128 1.52 -36.09 -4.39
CA SER A 128 1.81 -37.52 -4.64
C SER A 128 1.89 -38.36 -3.37
N ASN A 129 2.00 -37.73 -2.20
CA ASN A 129 2.06 -38.45 -0.92
C ASN A 129 0.65 -38.72 -0.38
N ASP A 130 0.34 -39.98 -0.11
CA ASP A 130 -0.93 -40.39 0.52
C ASP A 130 -1.04 -39.98 2.00
N SER A 131 0.06 -39.55 2.62
CA SER A 131 0.09 -39.06 4.00
C SER A 131 0.33 -37.54 4.05
N ILE A 132 -0.57 -36.84 4.74
CA ILE A 132 -0.42 -35.42 5.01
C ILE A 132 0.70 -35.28 6.06
N ILE A 133 1.85 -34.72 5.65
CA ILE A 133 2.89 -34.23 6.57
C ILE A 133 2.21 -33.35 7.62
N ASN A 134 2.57 -33.49 8.91
CA ASN A 134 1.94 -32.76 10.02
C ASN A 134 1.87 -31.26 9.69
N SER A 135 0.67 -30.80 9.31
CA SER A 135 0.48 -29.46 8.75
C SER A 135 0.76 -28.37 9.78
N SER A 136 0.60 -28.69 11.08
CA SER A 136 0.93 -27.78 12.18
C SER A 136 2.44 -27.53 12.28
N ASP A 137 3.28 -28.55 12.06
CA ASP A 137 4.73 -28.40 12.14
C ASP A 137 5.26 -27.58 10.95
N MET A 138 4.73 -27.82 9.74
CA MET A 138 5.07 -27.02 8.56
C MET A 138 4.66 -25.55 8.73
N GLN A 139 3.48 -25.29 9.27
CA GLN A 139 3.01 -23.94 9.51
C GLN A 139 3.88 -23.21 10.56
N ARG A 140 4.28 -23.90 11.64
CA ARG A 140 5.18 -23.35 12.65
C ARG A 140 6.55 -22.97 12.05
N GLU A 141 7.16 -23.88 11.30
CA GLU A 141 8.44 -23.62 10.64
C GLU A 141 8.35 -22.50 9.61
N PHE A 142 7.26 -22.45 8.84
CA PHE A 142 7.01 -21.35 7.91
C PHE A 142 6.99 -19.99 8.63
N TYR A 143 6.22 -19.87 9.72
CA TYR A 143 6.16 -18.60 10.47
C TYR A 143 7.46 -18.24 11.16
N ARG A 144 8.24 -19.23 11.63
CA ARG A 144 9.59 -18.98 12.17
C ARG A 144 10.50 -18.36 11.11
N ILE A 145 10.58 -18.96 9.92
CA ILE A 145 11.39 -18.46 8.81
C ILE A 145 10.91 -17.06 8.37
N MET A 146 9.60 -16.87 8.26
CA MET A 146 9.04 -15.55 7.92
C MET A 146 9.36 -14.49 8.98
N SER A 147 9.38 -14.85 10.26
CA SER A 147 9.77 -13.92 11.34
C SER A 147 11.23 -13.49 11.20
N GLU A 148 12.13 -14.38 10.80
CA GLU A 148 13.55 -14.06 10.57
C GLU A 148 13.70 -13.08 9.40
N PHE A 149 12.99 -13.32 8.30
CA PHE A 149 12.97 -12.38 7.17
C PHE A 149 12.38 -11.02 7.54
N ASN A 150 11.32 -10.99 8.35
CA ASN A 150 10.73 -9.73 8.81
C ASN A 150 11.68 -8.93 9.68
N ALA A 151 12.38 -9.57 10.62
CA ALA A 151 13.38 -8.91 11.47
C ALA A 151 14.54 -8.34 10.64
N GLN A 152 15.07 -9.10 9.68
CA GLN A 152 16.12 -8.63 8.77
C GLN A 152 15.64 -7.46 7.90
N LYS A 153 14.40 -7.53 7.40
CA LYS A 153 13.80 -6.44 6.63
C LYS A 153 13.68 -5.18 7.48
N GLU A 154 13.17 -5.29 8.69
CA GLU A 154 13.03 -4.18 9.63
C GLU A 154 14.38 -3.50 9.91
N GLU A 155 15.42 -4.28 10.20
CA GLU A 155 16.77 -3.75 10.42
C GLU A 155 17.30 -2.98 9.20
N ARG A 156 17.13 -3.52 7.99
CA ARG A 156 17.51 -2.83 6.75
C ARG A 156 16.72 -1.55 6.52
N ASP A 157 15.41 -1.58 6.76
CA ASP A 157 14.54 -0.44 6.57
C ASP A 157 14.89 0.68 7.55
N ILE A 158 15.16 0.35 8.83
CA ILE A 158 15.63 1.31 9.84
C ILE A 158 16.97 1.92 9.42
N LYS A 159 17.93 1.10 8.98
CA LYS A 159 19.23 1.58 8.53
C LYS A 159 19.10 2.53 7.34
N ALA A 160 18.34 2.14 6.32
CA ALA A 160 18.09 2.95 5.14
C ALA A 160 17.36 4.26 5.50
N ALA A 161 16.37 4.20 6.39
CA ALA A 161 15.66 5.38 6.89
C ALA A 161 16.61 6.38 7.57
N ASN A 162 17.50 5.89 8.44
CA ASN A 162 18.46 6.73 9.14
C ASN A 162 19.50 7.35 8.19
N GLU A 163 20.02 6.55 7.23
CA GLU A 163 20.96 7.04 6.22
C GLU A 163 20.31 8.10 5.31
N ASN A 164 19.08 7.87 4.86
CA ASN A 164 18.33 8.81 4.04
C ASN A 164 18.02 10.10 4.81
N LEU A 165 17.60 9.97 6.07
CA LEU A 165 17.33 11.11 6.95
C LEU A 165 18.58 11.95 7.19
N LEU A 166 19.73 11.32 7.45
CA LEU A 166 21.00 12.02 7.62
C LEU A 166 21.36 12.83 6.37
N LYS A 167 21.34 12.19 5.19
CA LYS A 167 21.63 12.87 3.91
C LYS A 167 20.67 14.03 3.63
N ALA A 168 19.37 13.83 3.89
CA ALA A 168 18.36 14.87 3.72
C ALA A 168 18.59 16.03 4.70
N SER A 169 18.95 15.73 5.95
CA SER A 169 19.23 16.74 6.98
C SER A 169 20.44 17.60 6.63
N GLU A 170 21.51 17.01 6.08
CA GLU A 170 22.70 17.74 5.62
C GLU A 170 22.37 18.66 4.43
N THR A 171 21.61 18.14 3.47
CA THR A 171 21.15 18.89 2.28
C THR A 171 20.28 20.09 2.69
N LEU A 172 19.37 19.88 3.65
CA LEU A 172 18.47 20.90 4.19
C LEU A 172 19.10 21.75 5.30
N LYS A 173 20.36 21.48 5.68
CA LYS A 173 21.09 22.16 6.76
C LYS A 173 20.35 22.14 8.11
N MET A 174 19.67 21.04 8.40
CA MET A 174 18.92 20.83 9.64
C MET A 174 19.83 20.35 10.77
N LYS A 175 19.54 20.80 11.99
CA LYS A 175 20.28 20.37 13.20
C LYS A 175 19.72 19.07 13.74
N LYS A 176 20.60 18.19 14.24
CA LYS A 176 20.17 16.96 14.92
C LYS A 176 19.47 17.30 16.24
N ILE A 177 18.30 16.69 16.46
CA ILE A 177 17.56 16.78 17.73
C ILE A 177 17.59 15.41 18.43
N ALA A 178 17.30 14.35 17.67
CA ALA A 178 17.40 12.95 18.09
C ALA A 178 17.89 12.09 16.90
N ASP A 179 18.09 10.79 17.10
CA ASP A 179 18.58 9.90 16.02
C ASP A 179 17.63 9.83 14.82
N ASN A 180 16.32 9.93 15.08
CA ASN A 180 15.25 9.90 14.09
C ASN A 180 14.63 11.29 13.81
N LEU A 181 15.25 12.38 14.27
CA LEU A 181 14.65 13.72 14.17
C LEU A 181 15.70 14.81 14.00
N TYR A 182 15.54 15.59 12.94
CA TYR A 182 16.35 16.76 12.64
C TYR A 182 15.44 17.97 12.42
N GLY A 183 15.93 19.18 12.66
CA GLY A 183 15.20 20.40 12.36
C GLY A 183 15.38 21.48 13.40
N GLY A 184 14.35 22.29 13.56
CA GLY A 184 14.28 23.33 14.57
C GLY A 184 13.18 24.35 14.30
N VAL A 185 13.15 25.37 15.15
CA VAL A 185 12.21 26.50 15.06
C VAL A 185 12.59 27.40 13.88
N ILE A 186 11.60 27.74 13.07
CA ILE A 186 11.73 28.68 11.93
C ILE A 186 11.02 30.01 12.20
N THR A 187 10.05 30.04 13.10
CA THR A 187 9.36 31.26 13.55
C THR A 187 9.30 31.26 15.08
N PRO A 188 10.27 31.92 15.75
CA PRO A 188 10.36 31.92 17.20
C PRO A 188 9.34 32.86 17.83
N THR A 189 9.01 32.59 19.09
CA THR A 189 8.11 33.44 19.91
C THR A 189 8.58 33.47 21.37
N GLU A 190 8.05 34.39 22.15
CA GLU A 190 8.34 34.49 23.60
C GLU A 190 7.43 33.60 24.46
N GLY A 191 6.73 32.64 23.88
CA GLY A 191 5.82 31.75 24.60
C GLY A 191 6.52 30.81 25.60
N GLU A 192 5.70 30.14 26.41
CA GLU A 192 6.19 29.11 27.34
C GLU A 192 6.69 27.87 26.61
N GLN A 193 7.71 27.21 27.16
CA GLN A 193 8.20 25.94 26.63
C GLN A 193 7.12 24.87 26.71
N ILE A 194 6.88 24.15 25.61
CA ILE A 194 5.97 23.00 25.59
C ILE A 194 6.61 21.84 26.37
N LYS A 195 5.84 21.22 27.29
CA LYS A 195 6.32 20.15 28.17
C LYS A 195 5.35 18.97 28.24
N ASP A 196 5.84 17.85 28.79
CA ASP A 196 5.02 16.67 29.02
C ASP A 196 3.78 17.00 29.88
N GLY A 197 2.63 16.49 29.48
CA GLY A 197 1.36 16.77 30.13
C GLY A 197 0.62 17.99 29.58
N ASP A 198 1.21 18.82 28.72
CA ASP A 198 0.48 19.91 28.07
C ASP A 198 -0.55 19.38 27.07
N ASN A 199 -1.66 20.13 26.94
CA ASN A 199 -2.59 20.00 25.82
C ASN A 199 -2.18 21.05 24.77
N VAL A 200 -2.03 20.64 23.52
CA VAL A 200 -1.52 21.48 22.44
C VAL A 200 -2.47 21.42 21.25
N ASP A 201 -2.87 22.59 20.76
CA ASP A 201 -3.45 22.74 19.43
C ASP A 201 -2.32 22.90 18.42
N ALA A 202 -2.23 21.98 17.46
CA ALA A 202 -1.19 21.90 16.46
C ALA A 202 -1.77 21.85 15.04
N SER A 203 -1.13 22.58 14.13
CA SER A 203 -1.27 22.40 12.68
C SER A 203 -0.03 21.70 12.18
N ILE A 204 -0.17 20.49 11.64
CA ILE A 204 0.95 19.69 11.13
C ILE A 204 0.74 19.46 9.63
N ASN A 205 1.62 20.05 8.83
CA ASN A 205 1.69 19.80 7.40
C ASN A 205 2.83 18.82 7.11
N VAL A 206 2.59 17.85 6.25
CA VAL A 206 3.55 16.81 5.88
C VAL A 206 3.84 16.90 4.38
N GLU A 207 5.12 16.95 4.03
CA GLU A 207 5.61 17.01 2.66
C GLU A 207 6.71 15.96 2.45
N ASN A 208 6.90 15.51 1.21
CA ASN A 208 8.12 14.78 0.86
C ASN A 208 9.30 15.77 0.74
N ILE A 209 10.52 15.26 0.54
CA ILE A 209 11.72 16.10 0.37
C ILE A 209 11.68 17.03 -0.86
N GLU A 210 10.80 16.75 -1.82
CA GLU A 210 10.58 17.55 -3.04
C GLU A 210 9.53 18.66 -2.83
N GLY A 211 8.92 18.74 -1.65
CA GLY A 211 7.87 19.72 -1.32
C GLY A 211 6.46 19.30 -1.76
N LYS A 212 6.27 18.06 -2.21
CA LYS A 212 4.94 17.53 -2.53
C LYS A 212 4.20 17.21 -1.24
N ALA A 213 3.01 17.80 -1.08
CA ALA A 213 2.14 17.53 0.07
C ALA A 213 1.75 16.06 0.15
N ILE A 214 1.83 15.51 1.36
CA ILE A 214 1.40 14.16 1.71
C ILE A 214 0.12 14.30 2.53
N ASN A 215 -0.96 13.69 2.06
CA ASN A 215 -2.21 13.68 2.81
C ASN A 215 -2.11 12.72 4.01
N ALA A 216 -1.74 13.25 5.16
CA ALA A 216 -1.59 12.52 6.40
C ALA A 216 -2.67 12.94 7.41
N PRO A 217 -3.53 12.01 7.89
CA PRO A 217 -4.55 12.33 8.89
C PRO A 217 -3.90 12.42 10.28
N LEU A 218 -3.19 13.51 10.54
CA LEU A 218 -2.60 13.80 11.85
C LEU A 218 -3.60 14.60 12.72
N PRO A 219 -3.72 14.27 14.02
CA PRO A 219 -4.61 14.99 14.91
C PRO A 219 -4.12 16.42 15.14
N SER A 220 -5.06 17.36 15.24
CA SER A 220 -4.76 18.76 15.58
C SER A 220 -4.73 19.02 17.08
N LYS A 221 -5.35 18.17 17.90
CA LYS A 221 -5.31 18.26 19.36
C LYS A 221 -4.43 17.17 19.92
N LEU A 222 -3.36 17.57 20.60
CA LEU A 222 -2.30 16.66 21.04
C LEU A 222 -2.14 16.73 22.55
N LYS A 223 -1.90 15.56 23.15
CA LYS A 223 -1.41 15.46 24.53
C LYS A 223 0.08 15.13 24.51
N ILE A 224 0.90 16.06 24.97
CA ILE A 224 2.36 15.88 24.99
C ILE A 224 2.73 14.80 26.01
N GLY A 225 3.66 13.92 25.65
CA GLY A 225 4.00 12.74 26.47
C GLY A 225 3.05 11.55 26.30
N SER A 226 1.95 11.66 25.54
CA SER A 226 1.02 10.53 25.34
C SER A 226 1.63 9.44 24.43
N ARG A 227 1.34 8.17 24.76
CA ARG A 227 1.79 7.02 23.97
C ARG A 227 1.17 6.94 22.56
N SER A 228 0.05 7.62 22.35
CA SER A 228 -0.65 7.69 21.06
C SER A 228 0.00 8.65 20.07
N LEU A 229 0.87 9.54 20.54
CA LEU A 229 1.59 10.49 19.69
C LEU A 229 2.89 9.86 19.19
N PRO A 230 3.19 9.87 17.88
CA PRO A 230 4.48 9.40 17.39
C PRO A 230 5.63 10.14 18.07
N GLU A 231 6.65 9.39 18.47
CA GLU A 231 7.79 9.89 19.24
C GLU A 231 8.49 11.09 18.57
N PRO A 232 8.74 11.12 17.24
CA PRO A 232 9.34 12.29 16.59
C PRO A 232 8.50 13.56 16.75
N ILE A 233 7.17 13.47 16.70
CA ILE A 233 6.28 14.63 16.87
C ILE A 233 6.32 15.10 18.32
N ASN A 234 6.30 14.17 19.27
CA ASN A 234 6.39 14.47 20.69
C ASN A 234 7.71 15.18 21.03
N THR A 235 8.83 14.66 20.52
CA THR A 235 10.16 15.24 20.72
C THR A 235 10.30 16.58 20.01
N ALA A 236 9.79 16.73 18.79
CA ALA A 236 9.78 18.01 18.08
C ALA A 236 9.02 19.10 18.86
N LEU A 237 7.80 18.82 19.32
CA LEU A 237 6.99 19.77 20.09
C LEU A 237 7.68 20.21 21.38
N LYS A 238 8.38 19.30 22.08
CA LYS A 238 9.15 19.63 23.28
C LYS A 238 10.38 20.52 23.01
N THR A 239 10.81 20.69 21.76
CA THR A 239 11.84 21.68 21.40
C THR A 239 11.26 23.07 21.15
N MET A 240 9.95 23.20 21.05
CA MET A 240 9.26 24.44 20.69
C MET A 240 8.64 25.13 21.92
N LYS A 241 8.44 26.44 21.78
CA LYS A 241 7.59 27.24 22.64
C LYS A 241 6.18 27.39 22.05
N SER A 242 5.22 27.66 22.93
CA SER A 242 3.84 27.94 22.54
C SER A 242 3.77 29.12 21.57
N GLY A 243 3.15 28.91 20.41
CA GLY A 243 3.01 29.89 19.33
C GLY A 243 4.05 29.76 18.21
N GLU A 244 5.12 28.98 18.42
CA GLU A 244 6.18 28.82 17.43
C GLU A 244 5.76 27.97 16.22
N THR A 245 6.46 28.19 15.12
CA THR A 245 6.46 27.29 13.96
C THR A 245 7.83 26.65 13.81
N GLY A 246 7.87 25.33 13.74
CA GLY A 246 9.07 24.54 13.52
C GLY A 246 9.01 23.76 12.21
N LYS A 247 10.19 23.48 11.65
CA LYS A 247 10.37 22.63 10.48
C LYS A 247 11.29 21.47 10.85
N PHE A 248 10.80 20.25 10.66
CA PHE A 248 11.47 19.02 11.09
C PHE A 248 11.52 18.00 9.95
N ALA A 249 12.54 17.15 9.97
CA ALA A 249 12.67 15.99 9.10
C ALA A 249 12.74 14.72 9.94
N THR A 250 12.04 13.69 9.50
CA THR A 250 12.09 12.33 10.06
C THR A 250 11.75 11.32 8.95
N SER A 251 11.76 10.02 9.26
CA SER A 251 11.36 8.99 8.31
C SER A 251 9.85 8.71 8.35
N ALA A 252 9.28 8.28 7.22
CA ALA A 252 7.88 7.88 7.13
C ALA A 252 7.55 6.75 8.12
N MET A 253 8.46 5.78 8.29
CA MET A 253 8.32 4.72 9.30
C MET A 253 8.16 5.27 10.72
N SER A 254 8.91 6.31 11.08
CA SER A 254 8.91 6.84 12.45
C SER A 254 7.60 7.54 12.85
N ILE A 255 6.83 8.02 11.87
CA ILE A 255 5.52 8.66 12.12
C ILE A 255 4.36 7.72 11.84
N PHE A 256 4.37 7.07 10.68
CA PHE A 256 3.21 6.34 10.16
C PHE A 256 3.34 4.82 10.34
N GLY A 257 4.53 4.34 10.69
CA GLY A 257 4.82 2.91 10.80
C GLY A 257 4.42 2.16 9.52
N PRO A 258 3.77 0.99 9.64
CA PRO A 258 3.30 0.21 8.49
C PRO A 258 2.29 0.94 7.58
N ARG A 259 1.62 2.00 8.07
CA ARG A 259 0.62 2.73 7.27
C ARG A 259 1.24 3.67 6.23
N ALA A 260 2.56 3.89 6.26
CA ALA A 260 3.27 4.71 5.27
C ALA A 260 2.96 4.27 3.82
N ALA A 261 2.86 2.96 3.57
CA ALA A 261 2.56 2.41 2.25
C ALA A 261 1.18 2.86 1.71
N GLN A 262 0.19 3.07 2.58
CA GLN A 262 -1.14 3.56 2.17
C GLN A 262 -1.10 5.02 1.69
N MET A 263 -0.05 5.76 2.07
CA MET A 263 0.23 7.12 1.63
C MET A 263 1.14 7.17 0.40
N GLY A 264 1.49 6.02 -0.17
CA GLY A 264 2.44 5.92 -1.28
C GLY A 264 3.90 6.15 -0.86
N LEU A 265 4.21 6.03 0.44
CA LEU A 265 5.56 6.20 0.97
C LEU A 265 6.21 4.84 1.25
N GLN A 266 7.51 4.76 0.98
CA GLN A 266 8.36 3.70 1.51
C GLN A 266 8.73 4.00 2.96
N PRO A 267 8.98 2.98 3.80
CA PRO A 267 9.39 3.19 5.20
C PRO A 267 10.59 4.12 5.38
N SER A 268 11.54 4.06 4.45
CA SER A 268 12.79 4.85 4.46
C SER A 268 12.68 6.21 3.80
N ASP A 269 11.50 6.59 3.30
CA ASP A 269 11.28 7.92 2.75
C ASP A 269 11.38 8.97 3.86
N VAL A 270 12.04 10.08 3.56
CA VAL A 270 12.13 11.22 4.46
C VAL A 270 10.91 12.11 4.25
N VAL A 271 10.27 12.45 5.36
CA VAL A 271 9.14 13.37 5.40
C VAL A 271 9.52 14.64 6.16
N ILE A 272 9.01 15.76 5.66
CA ILE A 272 9.20 17.07 6.23
C ILE A 272 7.91 17.48 6.94
N LEU A 273 8.03 17.80 8.22
CA LEU A 273 6.95 18.28 9.07
C LEU A 273 7.10 19.78 9.25
N THR A 274 6.05 20.53 8.91
CA THR A 274 5.91 21.92 9.35
C THR A 274 4.85 21.95 10.44
N ILE A 275 5.27 22.26 11.66
CA ILE A 275 4.42 22.21 12.85
C ILE A 275 4.27 23.63 13.40
N LYS A 276 3.04 24.10 13.52
CA LYS A 276 2.69 25.26 14.35
C LYS A 276 1.92 24.77 15.56
N ALA A 277 2.36 25.13 16.77
CA ALA A 277 1.81 24.58 18.00
C ALA A 277 1.49 25.68 19.02
N THR A 278 0.41 25.52 19.79
CA THR A 278 0.04 26.44 20.87
C THR A 278 -0.51 25.65 22.06
N VAL A 279 0.02 25.89 23.25
CA VAL A 279 -0.47 25.28 24.49
C VAL A 279 -1.86 25.83 24.79
N THR A 280 -2.83 24.94 24.97
CA THR A 280 -4.19 25.30 25.36
C THR A 280 -4.29 25.36 26.89
N PRO A 281 -4.98 26.36 27.45
CA PRO A 281 -5.28 26.40 28.88
C PRO A 281 -6.02 25.11 29.31
N PRO A 282 -5.84 24.65 30.56
CA PRO A 282 -6.64 23.55 31.08
C PRO A 282 -8.13 23.89 30.96
N GLU A 283 -8.91 23.00 30.35
CA GLU A 283 -10.37 23.17 30.29
C GLU A 283 -10.90 23.27 31.72
N GLU A 284 -11.48 24.42 32.07
CA GLU A 284 -12.25 24.54 33.30
C GLU A 284 -13.36 23.50 33.24
N LYS A 285 -13.35 22.56 34.19
CA LYS A 285 -14.41 21.57 34.34
C LYS A 285 -15.72 22.32 34.54
N LYS A 286 -16.59 22.29 33.53
CA LYS A 286 -18.00 22.66 33.66
C LYS A 286 -18.76 21.58 34.42
#